data_AF-T0G4I6-F1
#
_entry.id   AF-T0G4I6-F1
#
_cell.length_a   1.000
_cell.length_b   1.000
_cell.length_c   1.000
_cell.angle_alpha   90.00
_cell.angle_beta   90.00
_cell.angle_gamma   90.00
#
_symmetry.space_group_name_H-M   'P 1'
#
loop_
_entity.id
_entity.type
_entity.pdbx_description
1 polymer ?
#
loop_
_entity_poly.entity_id
_entity_poly.type
_entity_poly.pdbx_seq_one_letter_code
_entity_poly.pdbx_strand_id
1 'polypeptide(L)'
;MDSIVQLAGTTTTTFYRHFASKYDLIEPLRQHLQEHVQGVLQLLDSPEVWTREGLRKWLDSYTAMWTDNQGLCEAYWEATHVEPDFARRAIPDMEIMIDSLTHLLAPLSKTEREPFRVKLSLLLLLADRAVYLAKISEADLGEAILDEFALILFRSFASD
;
A
#
# COMPACT_ATOMS: atom_id res chain seq x y z
N MET A 1 13.88 14.94 -16.80
CA MET A 1 15.24 14.63 -16.33
C MET A 1 15.91 15.91 -15.84
N ASP A 2 15.94 16.96 -16.66
CA ASP A 2 16.45 18.28 -16.29
C ASP A 2 15.87 18.83 -14.97
N SER A 3 14.57 18.68 -14.72
CA SER A 3 13.95 19.09 -13.45
C SER A 3 14.46 18.31 -12.24
N ILE A 4 14.75 17.01 -12.38
CA ILE A 4 15.28 16.15 -11.29
C ILE A 4 16.70 16.56 -10.95
N VAL A 5 17.52 16.78 -11.98
CA VAL A 5 18.91 17.20 -11.86
C VAL A 5 19.00 18.58 -11.18
N GLN A 6 18.12 19.50 -11.58
CA GLN A 6 18.02 20.83 -10.98
C GLN A 6 17.60 20.77 -9.50
N LEU A 7 16.57 19.99 -9.17
CA LEU A 7 16.11 19.81 -7.78
C LEU A 7 17.18 19.16 -6.89
N ALA A 8 17.91 18.18 -7.41
CA ALA A 8 18.99 17.50 -6.69
C ALA A 8 20.29 18.31 -6.61
N GLY A 9 20.33 19.53 -7.18
CA GLY A 9 21.53 20.37 -7.19
C GLY A 9 22.72 19.72 -7.89
N THR A 10 22.45 18.88 -8.90
CA THR A 10 23.46 18.05 -9.56
C THR A 10 23.51 18.32 -11.06
N THR A 11 24.26 17.50 -11.83
CA THR A 11 24.32 17.60 -13.30
C THR A 11 23.73 16.37 -13.98
N THR A 12 23.32 16.53 -15.24
CA THR A 12 22.87 15.43 -16.13
C THR A 12 23.90 14.31 -16.19
N THR A 13 25.19 14.66 -16.26
CA THR A 13 26.31 13.70 -16.22
C THR A 13 26.37 12.95 -14.89
N THR A 14 26.18 13.63 -13.77
CA THR A 14 26.16 12.99 -12.44
C THR A 14 24.96 12.07 -12.27
N PHE A 15 23.80 12.43 -12.82
CA PHE A 15 22.63 11.55 -12.87
C PHE A 15 22.93 10.28 -13.67
N TYR A 16 23.40 10.41 -14.92
CA TYR A 16 23.67 9.25 -15.79
C TYR A 16 24.82 8.37 -15.31
N ARG A 17 25.66 8.85 -14.39
CA ARG A 17 26.65 8.02 -13.69
C ARG A 17 26.00 7.01 -12.75
N HIS A 18 24.84 7.32 -12.20
CA HIS A 18 24.13 6.50 -11.20
C HIS A 18 22.89 5.81 -11.77
N PHE A 19 22.24 6.42 -12.76
CA PHE A 19 21.00 5.94 -13.35
C PHE A 19 21.09 6.00 -14.88
N ALA A 20 21.04 4.86 -15.55
CA ALA A 20 21.01 4.77 -17.01
C ALA A 20 19.72 5.39 -17.59
N SER A 21 18.62 5.37 -16.82
CA SER A 21 17.35 5.97 -17.23
C SER A 21 16.58 6.57 -16.05
N LYS A 22 15.53 7.34 -16.33
CA LYS A 22 14.59 7.79 -15.29
C LYS A 22 13.85 6.63 -14.62
N TYR A 23 13.74 5.48 -15.29
CA TYR A 23 13.07 4.29 -14.78
C TYR A 23 13.90 3.59 -13.71
N ASP A 24 15.20 3.85 -13.65
CA ASP A 24 16.08 3.32 -12.61
C ASP A 24 15.78 3.95 -11.23
N LEU A 25 15.01 5.05 -11.20
CA LEU A 25 14.49 5.65 -9.96
C LEU A 25 13.30 4.87 -9.40
N ILE A 26 12.63 4.03 -10.19
CA ILE A 26 11.44 3.29 -9.76
C ILE A 26 11.78 2.39 -8.57
N GLU A 27 12.91 1.69 -8.61
CA GLU A 27 13.27 0.73 -7.56
C GLU A 27 13.59 1.40 -6.21
N PRO A 28 14.42 2.47 -6.15
CA PRO A 28 14.59 3.24 -4.92
C PRO A 28 13.28 3.83 -4.38
N LEU A 29 12.40 4.36 -5.25
CA LEU A 29 11.11 4.91 -4.83
C LEU A 29 10.19 3.82 -4.26
N ARG A 30 10.17 2.63 -4.89
CA ARG A 30 9.45 1.45 -4.41
C ARG A 30 9.90 1.05 -3.01
N GLN A 31 11.22 0.91 -2.81
CA GLN A 31 11.77 0.53 -1.50
C GLN A 31 11.38 1.54 -0.42
N HIS A 32 11.48 2.83 -0.72
CA HIS A 32 11.11 3.88 0.22
C HIS A 32 9.61 3.88 0.54
N LEU A 33 8.74 3.68 -0.45
CA LEU A 33 7.30 3.54 -0.21
C LEU A 33 7.00 2.29 0.62
N GLN A 34 7.67 1.18 0.34
CA GLN A 34 7.48 -0.08 1.05
C GLN A 34 7.75 0.05 2.55
N GLU A 35 8.77 0.81 2.97
CA GLU A 35 9.07 1.07 4.38
C GLU A 35 7.89 1.72 5.12
N HIS A 36 7.23 2.70 4.49
CA HIS A 36 6.07 3.39 5.06
C HIS A 36 4.83 2.50 5.09
N VAL A 37 4.57 1.79 4.00
CA VAL A 37 3.42 0.87 3.89
C VAL A 37 3.55 -0.26 4.90
N GLN A 38 4.75 -0.85 5.04
CA GLN A 38 5.01 -1.94 5.98
C GLN A 38 4.71 -1.53 7.43
N GLY A 39 5.06 -0.30 7.83
CA GLY A 39 4.79 0.20 9.18
C GLY A 39 3.29 0.18 9.53
N VAL A 40 2.43 0.60 8.60
CA VAL A 40 0.97 0.57 8.81
C VAL A 40 0.39 -0.83 8.65
N LEU A 41 0.90 -1.63 7.71
CA LEU A 41 0.44 -3.01 7.55
C LEU A 41 0.71 -3.85 8.80
N GLN A 42 1.85 -3.67 9.46
CA GLN A 42 2.21 -4.42 10.67
C GLN A 42 1.21 -4.24 11.82
N LEU A 43 0.43 -3.15 11.83
CA LEU A 43 -0.64 -2.95 12.82
C LEU A 43 -1.72 -4.04 12.72
N LEU A 44 -1.98 -4.58 11.51
CA LEU A 44 -2.91 -5.69 11.30
C LEU A 44 -2.46 -6.98 11.99
N ASP A 45 -1.21 -7.07 12.43
CA ASP A 45 -0.71 -8.24 13.17
C ASP A 45 -1.21 -8.29 14.62
N SER A 46 -1.84 -7.21 15.10
CA SER A 46 -2.48 -7.17 16.42
C SER A 46 -3.93 -7.66 16.37
N PRO A 47 -4.35 -8.58 17.26
CA PRO A 47 -5.74 -9.04 17.32
C PRO A 47 -6.73 -7.92 17.66
N GLU A 48 -6.29 -6.86 18.34
CA GLU A 48 -7.15 -5.72 18.71
C GLU A 48 -7.64 -4.93 17.48
N VAL A 49 -6.87 -4.98 16.39
CA VAL A 49 -7.25 -4.33 15.13
C VAL A 49 -8.46 -5.03 14.50
N TRP A 50 -8.66 -6.33 14.70
CA TRP A 50 -9.71 -7.13 14.06
C TRP A 50 -11.11 -6.97 14.69
N THR A 51 -11.39 -5.79 15.20
CA THR A 51 -12.72 -5.33 15.60
C THR A 51 -13.22 -4.30 14.59
N ARG A 52 -14.53 -4.04 14.53
CA ARG A 52 -15.08 -2.99 13.64
C ARG A 52 -14.40 -1.63 13.89
N GLU A 53 -14.24 -1.24 15.14
CA GLU A 53 -13.59 0.02 15.52
C GLU A 53 -12.08 -0.02 15.25
N GLY A 54 -11.43 -1.15 15.54
CA GLY A 54 -10.00 -1.34 15.28
C GLY A 54 -9.63 -1.20 13.80
N LEU A 55 -10.39 -1.83 12.90
CA LEU A 55 -10.17 -1.73 11.46
C LEU A 55 -10.42 -0.31 10.93
N ARG A 56 -11.40 0.41 11.50
CA ARG A 56 -11.61 1.82 11.13
C ARG A 56 -10.43 2.70 11.55
N LYS A 57 -9.88 2.52 12.75
CA LYS A 57 -8.68 3.24 13.22
C LYS A 57 -7.43 2.86 12.44
N TRP A 58 -7.31 1.59 12.06
CA TRP A 58 -6.26 1.16 11.15
C TRP A 58 -6.36 1.86 9.80
N LEU A 59 -7.58 1.98 9.25
CA LEU A 59 -7.83 2.69 8.01
C LEU A 59 -7.53 4.20 8.10
N ASP A 60 -7.70 4.82 9.27
CA ASP A 60 -7.22 6.20 9.52
C ASP A 60 -5.70 6.28 9.40
N SER A 61 -4.98 5.32 9.99
CA SER A 61 -3.52 5.25 9.93
C SER A 61 -3.04 5.01 8.50
N TYR A 62 -3.75 4.18 7.74
CA TYR A 62 -3.48 3.95 6.33
C TYR A 62 -3.76 5.18 5.48
N THR A 63 -4.86 5.89 5.73
CA THR A 63 -5.21 7.16 5.07
C THR A 63 -4.16 8.23 5.31
N ALA A 64 -3.66 8.34 6.55
CA ALA A 64 -2.60 9.28 6.92
C ALA A 64 -1.29 8.95 6.16
N MET A 65 -0.84 7.70 6.23
CA MET A 65 0.35 7.24 5.50
C MET A 65 0.22 7.49 4.00
N TRP A 66 -0.93 7.15 3.41
CA TRP A 66 -1.19 7.36 1.99
C TRP A 66 -1.16 8.83 1.62
N THR A 67 -1.73 9.70 2.47
CA THR A 67 -1.77 11.16 2.24
C THR A 67 -0.38 11.77 2.30
N ASP A 68 0.41 11.40 3.30
CA ASP A 68 1.79 11.88 3.48
C ASP A 68 2.70 11.41 2.33
N ASN A 69 2.36 10.29 1.70
CA ASN A 69 3.14 9.66 0.63
C ASN A 69 2.44 9.67 -0.74
N GLN A 70 1.43 10.53 -0.95
CA GLN A 70 0.58 10.47 -2.15
C GLN A 70 1.38 10.46 -3.46
N GLY A 71 2.39 11.34 -3.57
CA GLY A 71 3.21 11.40 -4.78
C GLY A 71 4.02 10.13 -5.04
N LEU A 72 4.45 9.43 -3.98
CA LEU A 72 5.11 8.13 -4.10
C LEU A 72 4.11 7.03 -4.48
N CYS A 73 2.93 7.02 -3.88
CA CYS A 73 1.85 6.10 -4.25
C CYS A 73 1.44 6.26 -5.72
N GLU A 74 1.26 7.49 -6.19
CA GLU A 74 0.93 7.79 -7.59
C GLU A 74 2.04 7.36 -8.54
N ALA A 75 3.30 7.67 -8.23
CA ALA A 75 4.45 7.25 -9.03
C ALA A 75 4.59 5.72 -9.08
N TYR A 76 4.32 5.03 -7.96
CA TYR A 76 4.27 3.57 -7.91
C TYR A 76 3.19 3.02 -8.86
N TRP A 77 1.97 3.55 -8.77
CA TRP A 77 0.88 3.11 -9.64
C TRP A 77 1.18 3.42 -11.11
N GLU A 78 1.70 4.60 -11.46
CA GLU A 78 2.12 4.92 -12.82
C GLU A 78 3.15 3.91 -13.34
N ALA A 79 4.18 3.60 -12.53
CA ALA A 79 5.20 2.62 -12.88
C ALA A 79 4.61 1.24 -13.19
N THR A 80 3.60 0.78 -12.44
CA THR A 80 2.92 -0.49 -12.74
C THR A 80 2.16 -0.50 -14.07
N HIS A 81 1.78 0.66 -14.62
CA HIS A 81 1.09 0.75 -15.91
C HIS A 81 2.05 0.82 -17.10
N VAL A 82 3.25 1.38 -16.90
CA VAL A 82 4.18 1.70 -17.99
C VAL A 82 5.37 0.73 -18.09
N GLU A 83 5.74 0.05 -17.00
CA GLU A 83 6.86 -0.90 -16.95
C GLU A 83 6.37 -2.34 -16.64
N PRO A 84 6.21 -3.22 -17.64
CA PRO A 84 5.68 -4.58 -17.43
C PRO A 84 6.49 -5.41 -16.43
N ASP A 85 7.81 -5.23 -16.39
CA ASP A 85 8.69 -5.96 -15.48
C ASP A 85 8.53 -5.49 -14.03
N PHE A 86 8.18 -4.23 -13.83
CA PHE A 86 7.81 -3.68 -12.52
C PHE A 86 6.42 -4.16 -12.10
N ALA A 87 5.45 -4.13 -13.01
CA ALA A 87 4.08 -4.58 -12.76
C ALA A 87 4.02 -6.02 -12.24
N ARG A 88 4.87 -6.92 -12.77
CA ARG A 88 4.97 -8.31 -12.31
C ARG A 88 5.43 -8.46 -10.86
N ARG A 89 5.99 -7.42 -10.23
CA ARG A 89 6.43 -7.44 -8.83
C ARG A 89 5.36 -7.01 -7.84
N ALA A 90 4.28 -6.36 -8.28
CA ALA A 90 3.28 -5.79 -7.37
C ALA A 90 2.66 -6.82 -6.41
N ILE A 91 2.28 -7.99 -6.93
CA ILE A 91 1.72 -9.07 -6.11
C ILE A 91 2.79 -9.73 -5.21
N PRO A 92 3.96 -10.16 -5.72
CA PRO A 92 5.04 -10.68 -4.87
C PRO A 92 5.44 -9.75 -3.72
N ASP A 93 5.54 -8.44 -3.97
CA ASP A 93 5.91 -7.46 -2.94
C ASP A 93 4.82 -7.34 -1.86
N MET A 94 3.54 -7.34 -2.27
CA MET A 94 2.41 -7.36 -1.34
C MET A 94 2.40 -8.63 -0.50
N GLU A 95 2.65 -9.78 -1.13
CA GLU A 95 2.72 -11.07 -0.45
C GLU A 95 3.82 -11.13 0.60
N ILE A 96 5.01 -10.57 0.32
CA ILE A 96 6.11 -10.47 1.29
C ILE A 96 5.68 -9.66 2.53
N MET A 97 4.94 -8.56 2.33
CA MET A 97 4.43 -7.76 3.44
C MET A 97 3.34 -8.49 4.24
N ILE A 98 2.47 -9.27 3.57
CA ILE A 98 1.47 -10.08 4.25
C ILE A 98 2.13 -11.20 5.06
N ASP A 99 3.18 -11.82 4.51
CA ASP A 99 3.91 -12.90 5.18
C ASP A 99 4.66 -12.42 6.44
N SER A 100 4.89 -11.10 6.60
CA SER A 100 5.42 -10.53 7.85
C SER A 100 4.38 -10.40 8.96
N LEU A 101 3.08 -10.61 8.68
CA LEU A 101 1.99 -10.60 9.66
C LEU A 101 1.89 -11.98 10.35
N THR A 102 2.96 -12.32 11.08
CA THR A 102 3.13 -13.67 11.63
C THR A 102 2.09 -14.05 12.68
N HIS A 103 1.64 -13.11 13.51
CA HIS A 103 0.62 -13.35 14.52
C HIS A 103 -0.77 -13.52 13.89
N LEU A 104 -1.06 -12.77 12.84
CA LEU A 104 -2.29 -12.89 12.07
C LEU A 104 -2.39 -14.24 11.36
N LEU A 105 -1.29 -14.71 10.76
CA LEU A 105 -1.26 -15.94 9.98
C LEU A 105 -1.07 -17.20 10.82
N ALA A 106 -0.54 -17.09 12.04
CA ALA A 106 -0.22 -18.23 12.91
C ALA A 106 -1.43 -19.15 13.20
N PRO A 107 -2.65 -18.64 13.50
CA PRO A 107 -3.82 -19.48 13.79
C PRO A 107 -4.35 -20.24 12.58
N LEU A 108 -4.04 -19.79 11.36
CA LEU A 108 -4.59 -20.36 10.13
C LEU A 108 -3.92 -21.69 9.78
N SER A 109 -4.74 -22.68 9.42
CA SER A 109 -4.27 -23.93 8.83
C SER A 109 -3.63 -23.71 7.46
N LYS A 110 -2.87 -24.69 6.97
CA LYS A 110 -2.22 -24.60 5.65
C LYS A 110 -3.23 -24.37 4.52
N THR A 111 -4.44 -24.91 4.63
CA THR A 111 -5.49 -24.77 3.62
C THR A 111 -6.22 -23.42 3.67
N GLU A 112 -6.17 -22.72 4.81
CA GLU A 112 -6.80 -21.41 5.01
C GLU A 112 -5.87 -20.24 4.66
N ARG A 113 -4.55 -20.44 4.80
CA ARG A 113 -3.54 -19.37 4.59
C ARG A 113 -3.59 -18.76 3.20
N GLU A 114 -3.61 -19.58 2.15
CA GLU A 114 -3.55 -19.05 0.79
C GLU A 114 -4.80 -18.25 0.41
N PRO A 115 -6.04 -18.75 0.63
CA PRO A 115 -7.24 -17.93 0.46
C PRO A 115 -7.24 -16.65 1.29
N PHE A 116 -6.72 -16.71 2.53
CA PHE A 116 -6.60 -15.54 3.39
C PHE A 116 -5.63 -14.50 2.80
N ARG A 117 -4.44 -14.93 2.35
CA ARG A 117 -3.44 -14.06 1.70
C ARG A 117 -4.02 -13.36 0.48
N VAL A 118 -4.64 -14.12 -0.43
CA VAL A 118 -5.27 -13.56 -1.64
C VAL A 118 -6.37 -12.55 -1.28
N LYS A 119 -7.24 -12.90 -0.33
CA LYS A 119 -8.31 -12.00 0.11
C LYS A 119 -7.74 -10.71 0.70
N LEU A 120 -6.72 -10.79 1.56
CA LEU A 120 -6.08 -9.63 2.14
C LEU A 120 -5.39 -8.76 1.07
N SER A 121 -4.67 -9.36 0.12
CA SER A 121 -4.06 -8.63 -1.01
C SER A 121 -5.10 -7.83 -1.80
N LEU A 122 -6.25 -8.43 -2.13
CA LEU A 122 -7.32 -7.75 -2.85
C LEU A 122 -7.91 -6.58 -2.05
N LEU A 123 -8.11 -6.78 -0.75
CA LEU A 123 -8.66 -5.75 0.12
C LEU A 123 -7.66 -4.61 0.34
N LEU A 124 -6.36 -4.88 0.45
CA LEU A 124 -5.33 -3.83 0.52
C LEU A 124 -5.26 -3.00 -0.77
N LEU A 125 -5.36 -3.65 -1.94
CA LEU A 125 -5.49 -2.94 -3.22
C LEU A 125 -6.76 -2.08 -3.29
N LEU A 126 -7.86 -2.56 -2.73
CA LEU A 126 -9.10 -1.80 -2.67
C LEU A 126 -9.02 -0.66 -1.65
N ALA A 127 -8.24 -0.81 -0.56
CA ALA A 127 -8.00 0.24 0.42
C ALA A 127 -7.36 1.47 -0.21
N ASP A 128 -6.34 1.27 -1.06
CA ASP A 128 -5.73 2.33 -1.86
C ASP A 128 -6.75 3.12 -2.69
N ARG A 129 -7.73 2.42 -3.30
CA ARG A 129 -8.80 3.05 -4.10
C ARG A 129 -9.84 3.73 -3.22
N ALA A 130 -10.18 3.14 -2.07
CA ALA A 130 -11.13 3.70 -1.12
C ALA A 130 -10.61 5.02 -0.53
N VAL A 131 -9.33 5.07 -0.13
CA VAL A 131 -8.68 6.28 0.36
C VAL A 131 -8.63 7.37 -0.72
N TYR A 132 -8.23 7.00 -1.94
CA TYR A 132 -8.25 7.93 -3.06
C TYR A 132 -9.65 8.51 -3.30
N LEU A 133 -10.68 7.65 -3.33
CA LEU A 133 -12.06 8.08 -3.55
C LEU A 133 -12.56 8.98 -2.41
N ALA A 134 -12.26 8.64 -1.16
CA ALA A 134 -12.63 9.43 0.00
C ALA A 134 -12.00 10.84 -0.07
N LYS A 135 -10.74 10.93 -0.49
CA LYS A 135 -10.00 12.19 -0.61
C LYS A 135 -10.57 13.15 -1.68
N ILE A 136 -11.06 12.62 -2.81
CA ILE A 136 -11.61 13.44 -3.89
C ILE A 136 -13.10 13.76 -3.72
N SER A 137 -13.73 13.17 -2.70
CA SER A 137 -15.15 13.36 -2.39
C SER A 137 -15.39 14.54 -1.44
N GLU A 138 -16.64 14.96 -1.29
CA GLU A 138 -17.03 15.84 -0.19
C GLU A 138 -16.76 15.15 1.15
N ALA A 139 -16.42 15.92 2.19
CA ALA A 139 -15.94 15.38 3.48
C ALA A 139 -16.89 14.32 4.08
N ASP A 140 -18.20 14.60 4.12
CA ASP A 140 -19.19 13.67 4.67
C ASP A 140 -19.26 12.36 3.88
N LEU A 141 -19.15 12.43 2.55
CA LEU A 141 -19.13 11.24 1.68
C LEU A 141 -17.81 10.47 1.83
N GLY A 142 -16.69 11.18 1.97
CA GLY A 142 -15.38 10.60 2.18
C GLY A 142 -15.33 9.76 3.45
N GLU A 143 -15.83 10.28 4.56
CA GLU A 143 -15.94 9.53 5.82
C GLU A 143 -16.87 8.32 5.68
N ALA A 144 -18.01 8.47 5.01
CA ALA A 144 -18.93 7.36 4.77
C ALA A 144 -18.29 6.23 3.94
N ILE A 145 -17.45 6.57 2.95
CA ILE A 145 -16.69 5.57 2.16
C ILE A 145 -15.72 4.80 3.05
N LEU A 146 -14.98 5.49 3.92
CA LEU A 146 -14.02 4.85 4.82
C LEU A 146 -14.72 3.97 5.86
N ASP A 147 -15.85 4.43 6.40
CA ASP A 147 -16.68 3.66 7.34
C ASP A 147 -17.22 2.36 6.71
N GLU A 148 -17.77 2.44 5.50
CA GLU A 148 -18.27 1.26 4.79
C GLU A 148 -17.12 0.33 4.38
N PHE A 149 -15.98 0.87 3.97
CA PHE A 149 -14.83 0.05 3.64
C PHE A 149 -14.27 -0.70 4.86
N ALA A 150 -14.19 -0.05 6.02
CA ALA A 150 -13.82 -0.70 7.28
C ALA A 150 -14.82 -1.82 7.67
N LEU A 151 -16.12 -1.63 7.40
CA LEU A 151 -17.13 -2.66 7.61
C LEU A 151 -16.97 -3.85 6.65
N ILE A 152 -16.64 -3.60 5.38
CA ILE A 152 -16.33 -4.65 4.39
C ILE A 152 -15.12 -5.46 4.83
N LEU A 153 -14.04 -4.81 5.29
CA LEU A 153 -12.87 -5.48 5.85
C LEU A 153 -13.28 -6.39 7.01
N PHE A 154 -14.01 -5.85 7.98
CA PHE A 154 -14.44 -6.60 9.16
C PHE A 154 -15.25 -7.85 8.78
N ARG A 155 -16.28 -7.70 7.95
CA ARG A 155 -17.13 -8.82 7.51
C ARG A 155 -16.39 -9.85 6.66
N SER A 156 -15.33 -9.45 5.96
CA SER A 156 -14.56 -10.35 5.10
C SER A 156 -13.72 -11.36 5.89
N PHE A 157 -13.43 -11.07 7.16
CA PHE A 157 -12.56 -11.86 8.04
C PHE A 157 -13.20 -12.28 9.36
N ALA A 158 -14.34 -11.70 9.75
CA ALA A 158 -15.16 -12.24 10.82
C ALA A 158 -15.67 -13.64 10.42
N SER A 159 -15.44 -14.63 11.27
CA SER A 159 -16.11 -15.94 11.13
C SER A 159 -17.61 -15.76 11.36
N ASP A 160 -18.44 -16.46 10.57
CA ASP A 160 -19.87 -16.64 10.85
C ASP A 160 -20.10 -17.39 12.18
#